data_AF-A0A7J9XJP9-F1
#
_entry.id   AF-A0A7J9XJP9-F1
#
_cell.length_a   1.000
_cell.length_b   1.000
_cell.length_c   1.000
_cell.angle_alpha   90.00
_cell.angle_beta   90.00
_cell.angle_gamma   90.00
#
_symmetry.space_group_name_H-M   'P 1'
#
loop_
_entity.id
_entity.type
_entity.pdbx_description
1 polymer ?
#
loop_
_entity_poly.entity_id
_entity_poly.type
_entity_poly.pdbx_seq_one_letter_code
_entity_poly.pdbx_strand_id
1 'polypeptide(L)' 'ELDFACGLGTLSLLQDDVVADADSLCPADGYLPVPRTPPAPDPALLGSYEPADPARAAWWRDRLDRVRIELGDRRNP' A
#
# COMPACT_ATOMS: atom_id res chain seq x y z
N GLU A 1 -2.97 -17.71 17.57
CA GLU A 1 -1.57 -17.98 17.22
C GLU A 1 -1.44 -17.89 15.71
N LEU A 2 -0.24 -17.60 15.18
CA LEU A 2 0.04 -17.59 13.74
C LEU A 2 0.99 -18.75 13.43
N ASP A 3 0.43 -19.92 13.18
CA ASP A 3 1.19 -21.18 13.07
C ASP A 3 2.07 -21.25 11.82
N PHE A 4 1.87 -20.32 10.87
CA PHE A 4 2.62 -20.20 9.63
C PHE A 4 3.06 -18.76 9.37
N ALA A 5 4.14 -18.59 8.61
CA ALA A 5 4.59 -17.28 8.16
C ALA A 5 3.54 -16.61 7.26
N CYS A 6 3.32 -15.30 7.44
CA CYS A 6 2.23 -14.55 6.80
C CYS A 6 2.47 -14.15 5.33
N GLY A 7 3.65 -14.41 4.77
CA GLY A 7 3.98 -14.04 3.39
C GLY A 7 4.05 -12.53 3.13
N LEU A 8 4.39 -11.72 4.15
CA LEU A 8 4.40 -10.25 4.07
C LEU A 8 5.73 -9.63 3.60
N GLY A 9 6.77 -10.43 3.36
CA GLY A 9 8.08 -9.98 2.90
C GLY A 9 8.15 -9.62 1.41
N THR A 10 7.05 -9.15 0.82
CA THR A 10 6.90 -8.95 -0.63
C THR A 10 7.49 -7.64 -1.13
N LEU A 11 7.91 -6.73 -0.25
CA LEU A 11 8.52 -5.47 -0.66
C LEU A 11 9.77 -5.69 -1.53
N SER A 12 10.51 -6.77 -1.30
CA SER A 12 11.65 -7.20 -2.13
C SER A 12 11.33 -7.46 -3.60
N LEU A 13 10.03 -7.57 -3.96
CA LEU A 13 9.57 -7.73 -5.34
C LEU A 13 9.35 -6.40 -6.06
N LEU A 14 9.33 -5.28 -5.32
CA LEU A 14 9.14 -3.94 -5.85
C LEU A 14 10.50 -3.25 -6.04
N GLN A 15 10.53 -2.25 -6.92
CA GLN A 15 11.76 -1.47 -7.16
C GLN A 15 12.07 -0.55 -5.99
N ASP A 16 11.05 -0.05 -5.28
CA ASP A 16 11.18 0.89 -4.16
C ASP A 16 9.87 0.98 -3.35
N ASP A 17 9.90 1.79 -2.29
CA ASP A 17 8.79 2.13 -1.42
C ASP A 17 8.40 3.61 -1.51
N VAL A 18 7.23 3.97 -0.97
CA VAL A 18 6.71 5.35 -0.93
C VAL A 18 6.82 5.97 0.47
N VAL A 19 7.41 5.26 1.44
CA VAL A 19 7.69 5.74 2.80
C VAL A 19 9.20 5.87 2.98
N ALA A 20 9.63 6.70 3.93
CA ALA A 20 11.05 6.81 4.24
C ALA A 20 11.64 5.46 4.66
N ASP A 21 12.90 5.19 4.31
CA ASP A 21 13.59 3.92 4.60
C ASP A 21 13.44 3.45 6.06
N ALA A 22 13.47 4.40 7.01
CA ALA A 22 13.34 4.12 8.44
C ALA A 22 11.95 3.57 8.84
N ASP A 23 10.92 3.84 8.04
CA ASP A 23 9.53 3.41 8.26
C ASP A 23 9.13 2.26 7.32
N SER A 24 10.01 1.84 6.41
CA SER A 24 9.73 0.77 5.45
C SER A 24 9.65 -0.59 6.15
N LEU A 25 8.65 -1.38 5.78
CA LEU A 25 8.36 -2.68 6.41
C LEU A 25 9.18 -3.80 5.77
N CYS A 26 10.49 -3.77 6.04
CA CYS A 26 11.44 -4.81 5.65
C CYS A 26 11.54 -5.89 6.75
N PRO A 27 11.36 -7.20 6.43
CA PRO A 27 11.55 -8.25 7.41
C PRO A 27 12.98 -8.32 7.95
N ALA A 28 13.12 -8.44 9.26
CA ALA A 28 14.38 -8.74 9.93
C ALA A 28 14.21 -10.04 10.72
N ASP A 29 15.13 -10.99 10.54
CA ASP A 29 15.10 -12.32 11.16
C ASP A 29 13.77 -13.09 10.98
N GLY A 30 13.08 -12.85 9.86
CA GLY A 30 11.79 -13.48 9.56
C GLY A 30 10.57 -12.81 10.19
N TYR A 31 10.74 -11.66 10.84
CA TYR A 31 9.67 -10.91 11.51
C TYR A 31 9.50 -9.50 10.93
N LEU A 32 8.29 -8.97 11.05
CA LEU A 32 7.98 -7.58 10.76
C LEU A 32 7.53 -6.86 12.04
N PRO A 33 7.90 -5.59 12.23
CA PRO A 33 7.35 -4.79 13.31
C PRO A 33 5.85 -4.56 13.08
N VAL A 34 5.09 -4.49 14.17
CA VAL A 34 3.69 -4.05 14.14
C VAL A 34 3.64 -2.62 14.69
N PRO A 35 3.72 -1.59 13.84
CA PRO A 35 3.76 -0.22 14.31
C PRO A 35 2.39 0.19 14.87
N ARG A 36 2.40 1.03 15.91
CA ARG A 36 1.17 1.56 16.52
C ARG A 36 0.46 2.59 15.65
N THR A 37 1.20 3.19 14.73
CA THR A 37 0.72 4.16 13.75
C THR A 37 1.14 3.71 12.36
N PRO A 38 0.30 3.88 11.34
CA PRO A 38 0.70 3.55 9.98
C PRO A 38 1.86 4.44 9.52
N PRO A 39 2.84 3.91 8.76
CA PRO A 39 3.83 4.71 8.06
C PRO A 39 3.15 5.79 7.20
N ALA A 40 3.66 7.02 7.26
CA ALA A 40 3.18 8.09 6.39
C ALA A 40 3.97 8.06 5.07
N PRO A 41 3.31 8.19 3.91
CA PRO A 41 4.02 8.35 2.65
C PRO A 41 4.90 9.60 2.67
N ASP A 42 6.14 9.46 2.18
CA ASP A 42 7.04 10.58 1.96
C ASP A 42 6.60 11.30 0.65
N PRO A 43 6.27 12.60 0.68
CA PRO A 43 5.85 13.34 -0.51
C PRO A 43 6.89 13.35 -1.64
N ALA A 44 8.19 13.33 -1.33
CA ALA A 44 9.25 13.33 -2.33
C ALA A 44 9.37 11.96 -3.03
N LEU A 45 9.27 10.87 -2.26
CA LEU A 45 9.23 9.51 -2.83
C LEU A 45 7.96 9.30 -3.64
N LEU A 46 6.81 9.74 -3.12
CA LEU A 46 5.55 9.67 -3.84
C LEU A 46 5.60 10.42 -5.18
N GLY A 47 6.19 11.62 -5.19
CA GLY A 47 6.40 12.41 -6.41
C GLY A 47 7.33 11.73 -7.42
N SER A 48 8.30 10.94 -6.95
CA SER A 48 9.22 10.18 -7.81
C SER A 48 8.51 9.06 -8.57
N TYR A 49 7.38 8.57 -8.03
CA TYR A 49 6.59 7.48 -8.59
C TYR A 49 5.21 7.93 -9.11
N GLU A 50 4.98 9.24 -9.25
CA GLU A 50 3.72 9.75 -9.74
C GLU A 50 3.46 9.28 -11.18
N PRO A 51 2.24 8.80 -11.52
CA PRO A 51 1.93 8.41 -12.89
C PRO A 51 2.12 9.58 -13.85
N ALA A 52 3.05 9.43 -14.80
CA ALA A 52 3.32 10.46 -15.80
C ALA A 52 2.12 10.74 -16.73
N ASP A 53 1.19 9.79 -16.86
CA ASP A 53 -0.03 9.92 -17.66
C ASP A 53 -1.23 10.32 -16.76
N PRO A 54 -1.79 11.54 -16.92
CA PRO A 54 -2.98 11.97 -16.19
C PRO A 54 -4.21 11.06 -16.40
N ALA A 55 -4.34 10.42 -17.56
CA ALA A 55 -5.43 9.50 -17.83
C ALA A 55 -5.31 8.23 -16.97
N ARG A 56 -4.09 7.79 -16.65
CA ARG A 56 -3.85 6.68 -15.70
C ARG A 56 -4.33 7.04 -14.30
N ALA A 57 -4.03 8.25 -13.84
CA ALA A 57 -4.48 8.73 -12.54
C ALA A 57 -6.01 8.85 -12.49
N ALA A 58 -6.64 9.37 -13.54
CA ALA A 58 -8.10 9.42 -13.66
C ALA A 58 -8.72 8.00 -13.62
N TRP A 59 -8.17 7.06 -14.39
CA TRP A 59 -8.66 5.68 -14.43
C TRP A 59 -8.65 5.00 -13.05
N TRP A 60 -7.60 5.21 -12.24
CA TRP A 60 -7.54 4.67 -10.88
C TRP A 60 -8.59 5.28 -9.95
N ARG A 61 -8.83 6.60 -10.05
CA ARG A 61 -9.89 7.28 -9.28
C ARG A 61 -11.28 6.76 -9.65
N ASP A 62 -11.57 6.67 -10.95
CA ASP A 62 -12.84 6.12 -11.44
C ASP A 62 -13.04 4.67 -10.97
N ARG A 63 -11.96 3.87 -10.95
CA ARG A 63 -12.01 2.50 -10.44
C ARG A 63 -12.33 2.46 -8.95
N LEU A 64 -11.72 3.33 -8.15
CA LEU A 64 -11.98 3.44 -6.72
C LEU A 64 -13.45 3.79 -6.46
N ASP A 65 -14.01 4.73 -7.22
CA ASP A 65 -15.41 5.13 -7.07
C ASP A 65 -16.37 3.99 -7.39
N ARG A 66 -16.12 3.22 -8.47
CA ARG A 66 -16.92 2.03 -8.78
C ARG A 66 -16.90 0.99 -7.65
N VAL A 67 -15.74 0.75 -7.04
CA VAL A 67 -15.60 -0.21 -5.93
C VAL A 67 -16.29 0.29 -4.66
N ARG A 68 -16.26 1.60 -4.40
CA ARG A 68 -16.96 2.21 -3.26
C ARG A 68 -18.48 2.07 -3.36
N ILE A 69 -19.03 2.26 -4.56
CA ILE A 69 -20.45 2.06 -4.84
C ILE A 69 -20.84 0.61 -4.52
N GLU A 70 -20.13 -0.36 -5.12
CA GLU A 70 -20.36 -1.79 -4.89
C GLU A 70 -20.26 -2.17 -3.40
N LEU A 71 -19.27 -1.66 -2.68
CA LEU A 71 -19.12 -1.93 -1.25
C LEU A 71 -20.26 -1.32 -0.43
N GLY A 72 -20.76 -0.15 -0.82
CA GLY A 72 -21.91 0.51 -0.22
C GLY A 72 -23.17 -0.32 -0.38
N ASP A 73 -23.44 -0.78 -1.61
CA ASP A 73 -24.59 -1.62 -1.94
C ASP A 73 -24.56 -2.93 -1.15
N ARG A 74 -23.40 -3.58 -1.05
CA ARG A 74 -23.23 -4.81 -0.23
C ARG A 74 -23.40 -4.62 1.27
N ARG A 75 -23.16 -3.41 1.79
CA ARG A 75 -23.31 -3.08 3.21
C ARG A 75 -24.73 -2.68 3.59
N ASN A 76 -25.61 -2.46 2.62
CA ASN A 76 -27.00 -2.07 2.82
C ASN A 76 -27.94 -3.07 2.10
N PRO A 77 -28.02 -4.34 2.57
CA PRO A 77 -28.79 -5.39 1.93
C PRO A 77 -30.31 -5.14 1.95
#